data_AF-A0A178F032-F1
#
_entry.id   AF-A0A178F032-F1
#
_cell.length_a   1.000
_cell.length_b   1.000
_cell.length_c   1.000
_cell.angle_alpha   90.00
_cell.angle_beta   90.00
_cell.angle_gamma   90.00
#
_symmetry.space_group_name_H-M   'P 1'
#
loop_
_entity.id
_entity.type
_entity.pdbx_description
1 polymer ?
#
loop_
_entity_poly.entity_id
_entity_poly.type
_entity_poly.pdbx_seq_one_letter_code
_entity_poly.pdbx_strand_id
1 'polypeptide(L)'
;MRPLPSGQQFYLTYGLTRRCSSESPGCDEFPKYEDCQADNSMFGVSINRVGSSGSDLLANHTISNPIFCSMWRSVGFLISFAVVLEGMTFVAFVVILAGGKQMRETGWKMLTVFLVLIGLVQAGGMGLVSYLFDNDDRFYPGWKLDDSWILCTVSMCLMVVNAVAMYTIARVLPNEGGYELIADHD
;
A
#
# COMPACT_ATOMS: atom_id res chain seq x y z
N MET A 1 10.93 2.36 -32.78
CA MET A 1 11.38 1.09 -32.18
C MET A 1 12.80 0.82 -32.66
N ARG A 2 13.79 0.83 -31.76
CA ARG A 2 15.15 0.34 -32.09
C ARG A 2 15.21 -1.16 -31.79
N PRO A 3 15.73 -2.00 -32.69
CA PRO A 3 15.90 -3.41 -32.39
C PRO A 3 17.08 -3.58 -31.42
N LEU A 4 16.81 -4.09 -30.22
CA LEU A 4 17.84 -4.50 -29.25
C LEU A 4 18.46 -5.84 -29.73
N PRO A 5 19.80 -6.01 -29.68
CA PRO A 5 20.43 -7.23 -30.16
C PRO A 5 20.20 -8.38 -29.16
N SER A 6 19.85 -9.56 -29.71
CA SER A 6 19.93 -10.88 -29.07
C SER A 6 19.26 -11.06 -27.70
N GLY A 7 17.95 -11.35 -27.71
CA GLY A 7 17.35 -12.28 -26.74
C GLY A 7 17.09 -11.80 -25.31
N GLN A 8 17.34 -10.53 -24.96
CA GLN A 8 16.91 -9.98 -23.67
C GLN A 8 15.46 -9.49 -23.75
N GLN A 9 14.58 -10.10 -22.95
CA GLN A 9 13.23 -9.60 -22.72
C GLN A 9 13.31 -8.24 -22.02
N PHE A 10 12.64 -7.23 -22.56
CA PHE A 10 12.44 -5.95 -21.88
C PHE A 10 11.54 -6.19 -20.66
N TYR A 11 12.04 -5.88 -19.46
CA TYR A 11 11.26 -5.92 -18.24
C TYR A 11 11.18 -4.51 -17.64
N LEU A 12 9.98 -4.15 -17.20
CA LEU A 12 9.67 -2.88 -16.57
C LEU A 12 8.88 -3.19 -15.29
N THR A 13 9.40 -2.72 -14.16
CA THR A 13 8.78 -2.95 -12.85
C THR A 13 8.44 -1.61 -12.21
N TYR A 14 7.18 -1.48 -11.78
CA TYR A 14 6.70 -0.34 -11.02
C TYR A 14 6.69 -0.69 -9.53
N GLY A 15 7.42 0.07 -8.74
CA GLY A 15 7.30 0.10 -7.28
C GLY A 15 6.50 1.31 -6.82
N LEU A 16 6.30 1.41 -5.51
CA LEU A 16 5.50 2.47 -4.92
C LEU A 16 6.11 3.87 -5.17
N THR A 17 7.44 3.98 -5.04
CA THR A 17 8.19 5.24 -5.13
C THR A 17 9.27 5.26 -6.22
N ARG A 18 9.52 4.11 -6.85
CA ARG A 18 10.52 3.97 -7.91
C ARG A 18 10.04 3.05 -9.01
N ARG A 19 10.53 3.28 -10.21
CA ARG A 19 10.37 2.39 -11.36
C ARG A 19 11.75 1.96 -11.86
N CYS A 20 11.87 0.72 -12.30
CA CYS A 20 13.12 0.16 -12.80
C CYS A 20 12.89 -0.46 -14.18
N SER A 21 13.77 -0.16 -15.13
CA SER A 21 13.74 -0.68 -16.50
C SER A 21 15.04 -1.39 -16.81
N SER A 22 14.99 -2.44 -17.64
CA SER A 22 16.18 -3.15 -18.13
C SER A 22 17.13 -2.27 -18.93
N GLU A 23 16.64 -1.18 -19.54
CA GLU A 23 17.45 -0.28 -20.38
C GLU A 23 18.21 0.78 -19.58
N SER A 24 17.77 1.08 -18.35
CA SER A 24 18.37 2.11 -17.51
C SER A 24 19.28 1.47 -16.45
N PRO A 25 20.52 1.98 -16.25
CA PRO A 25 21.45 1.45 -15.24
C PRO A 25 21.02 1.73 -13.79
N GLY A 26 19.92 2.45 -13.56
CA GLY A 26 19.37 2.75 -12.25
C GLY A 26 17.85 2.87 -12.24
N CYS A 27 17.26 2.79 -11.05
CA CYS A 27 15.82 2.98 -10.87
C CYS A 27 15.48 4.46 -10.72
N ASP A 28 14.55 4.93 -11.55
CA ASP A 28 14.02 6.28 -11.53
C ASP A 28 12.99 6.46 -10.41
N GLU A 29 12.88 7.69 -9.91
CA GLU A 29 11.79 8.07 -9.01
C GLU A 29 10.43 7.97 -9.73
N PHE A 30 9.40 7.55 -9.00
CA PHE A 30 8.04 7.37 -9.50
C PHE A 30 7.03 7.83 -8.44
N PRO A 31 5.91 8.48 -8.80
CA PRO A 31 5.50 8.89 -10.15
C PRO A 31 6.01 10.28 -10.56
N LYS A 32 6.63 10.38 -11.75
CA LYS A 32 6.99 11.68 -12.35
C LYS A 32 5.78 12.28 -13.08
N TYR A 33 5.85 13.58 -13.40
CA TYR A 33 4.77 14.25 -14.14
C TYR A 33 4.53 13.61 -15.52
N GLU A 34 5.59 13.16 -16.18
CA GLU A 34 5.52 12.42 -17.44
C GLU A 34 4.76 11.10 -17.31
N ASP A 35 4.88 10.41 -16.16
CA ASP A 35 4.08 9.21 -15.88
C ASP A 35 2.61 9.55 -15.70
N CYS A 36 2.25 10.79 -15.34
CA CYS A 36 0.86 11.19 -15.11
C CYS A 36 0.09 11.49 -16.41
N GLN A 37 0.79 11.73 -17.52
CA GLN A 37 0.16 11.95 -18.82
C GLN A 37 -0.08 10.61 -19.52
N ALA A 38 -1.34 10.37 -19.89
CA ALA A 38 -1.62 9.36 -20.90
C ALA A 38 -1.00 9.85 -22.22
N ASP A 39 -0.28 9.00 -22.92
CA ASP A 39 0.36 9.40 -24.16
C ASP A 39 -0.75 9.60 -25.22
N ASN A 40 -0.98 10.86 -25.62
CA ASN A 40 -1.90 11.14 -26.73
C ASN A 40 -1.37 10.57 -28.08
N SER A 41 -0.22 9.88 -28.10
CA SER A 41 0.40 9.32 -29.30
C SER A 41 -0.34 8.13 -29.92
N MET A 42 -1.29 7.50 -29.24
CA MET A 42 -2.11 6.44 -29.85
C MET A 42 -3.23 7.01 -30.75
N PHE A 43 -3.67 8.25 -30.51
CA PHE A 43 -4.53 9.00 -31.43
C PHE A 43 -3.67 9.98 -32.23
N GLY A 44 -3.30 9.59 -33.45
CA GLY A 44 -2.54 10.43 -34.39
C GLY A 44 -3.29 11.70 -34.84
N VAL A 45 -3.55 12.64 -33.94
CA VAL A 45 -4.15 13.93 -34.25
C VAL A 45 -3.06 15.00 -34.12
N SER A 46 -2.39 15.29 -35.22
CA SER A 46 -1.62 16.52 -35.38
C SER A 46 -2.60 17.71 -35.50
N ILE A 47 -2.93 18.37 -34.39
CA ILE A 47 -3.63 19.66 -34.41
C ILE A 47 -2.61 20.77 -34.71
N ASN A 48 -2.18 20.87 -35.97
CA ASN A 48 -1.40 22.03 -36.44
C ASN A 48 -2.21 22.92 -37.41
N ARG A 49 -3.55 22.84 -37.42
CA ARG A 49 -4.36 23.52 -38.46
C ARG A 49 -5.74 24.07 -38.10
N VAL A 50 -6.04 24.40 -36.84
CA VAL A 50 -7.27 25.17 -36.55
C VAL A 50 -6.91 26.42 -35.76
N GLY A 51 -7.09 27.57 -36.42
CA GLY A 51 -6.79 28.88 -35.87
C GLY A 51 -7.81 29.34 -34.84
N SER A 52 -7.31 30.20 -33.94
CA SER A 52 -7.98 31.34 -33.34
C SER A 52 -9.37 31.11 -32.73
N SER A 53 -9.43 30.64 -31.48
CA SER A 53 -10.46 31.07 -30.51
C SER A 53 -10.21 30.53 -29.10
N GLY A 54 -9.56 31.35 -28.27
CA GLY A 54 -9.92 31.62 -26.87
C GLY A 54 -10.43 30.48 -25.97
N SER A 55 -9.88 29.26 -26.05
CA SER A 55 -10.31 28.12 -25.22
C SER A 55 -9.18 27.15 -24.83
N ASP A 56 -7.92 27.55 -24.98
CA ASP A 56 -6.76 26.64 -24.86
C ASP A 56 -6.20 26.48 -23.43
N LEU A 57 -6.63 27.28 -22.46
CA LEU A 57 -6.12 27.20 -21.08
C LEU A 57 -6.96 26.28 -20.17
N LEU A 58 -8.22 26.01 -20.54
CA LEU A 58 -9.11 25.09 -19.83
C LEU A 58 -9.06 23.66 -20.41
N ALA A 59 -8.70 23.51 -21.69
CA ALA A 59 -8.52 22.20 -22.33
C ALA A 59 -7.18 21.54 -21.92
N ASN A 60 -6.12 22.32 -21.67
CA ASN A 60 -4.84 21.78 -21.18
C ASN A 60 -4.88 21.31 -19.72
N HIS A 61 -5.87 21.73 -18.93
CA HIS A 61 -6.04 21.27 -17.55
C HIS A 61 -6.84 19.95 -17.46
N THR A 62 -7.58 19.60 -18.51
CA THR A 62 -8.47 18.42 -18.52
C THR A 62 -7.89 17.22 -19.28
N ILE A 63 -6.70 17.35 -19.89
CA ILE A 63 -5.94 16.28 -20.58
C ILE A 63 -4.57 16.05 -19.90
N SER A 64 -4.52 16.18 -18.57
CA SER A 64 -3.77 15.18 -17.82
C SER A 64 -4.82 14.21 -17.32
N ASN A 65 -4.53 12.92 -17.16
CA ASN A 65 -5.36 12.09 -16.31
C ASN A 65 -4.73 12.19 -14.91
N PRO A 66 -4.98 13.27 -14.13
CA PRO A 66 -4.37 13.43 -12.80
C PRO A 66 -4.87 12.35 -11.84
N ILE A 67 -5.93 11.63 -12.22
CA ILE A 67 -6.58 10.57 -11.48
C ILE A 67 -5.57 9.48 -11.11
N PHE A 68 -4.79 8.95 -12.08
CA PHE A 68 -3.78 7.94 -11.80
C PHE A 68 -2.76 8.42 -10.76
N CYS A 69 -2.15 9.59 -10.99
CA CYS A 69 -1.12 10.10 -10.09
C CYS A 69 -1.65 10.52 -8.72
N SER A 70 -2.90 10.97 -8.64
CA SER A 70 -3.57 11.26 -7.37
C SER A 70 -3.88 9.97 -6.61
N MET A 71 -4.45 8.96 -7.26
CA MET A 71 -4.75 7.66 -6.67
C MET A 71 -3.46 6.93 -6.25
N TRP A 72 -2.43 6.91 -7.09
CA TRP A 72 -1.13 6.30 -6.77
C TRP A 72 -0.44 7.00 -5.60
N ARG A 73 -0.51 8.34 -5.53
CA ARG A 73 -0.03 9.09 -4.35
C ARG A 73 -0.82 8.73 -3.10
N SER A 74 -2.14 8.53 -3.20
CA SER A 74 -2.97 8.05 -2.09
C SER A 74 -2.57 6.65 -1.64
N VAL A 75 -2.25 5.72 -2.55
CA VAL A 75 -1.65 4.42 -2.19
C VAL A 75 -0.38 4.64 -1.37
N GLY A 76 0.52 5.49 -1.86
CA GLY A 76 1.77 5.83 -1.17
C GLY A 76 1.54 6.31 0.27
N PHE A 77 0.56 7.18 0.46
CA PHE A 77 0.16 7.68 1.78
C PHE A 77 -0.42 6.57 2.67
N LEU A 78 -1.36 5.77 2.16
CA LEU A 78 -2.00 4.69 2.92
C LEU A 78 -0.99 3.65 3.37
N ILE A 79 -0.10 3.20 2.47
CA ILE A 79 0.91 2.18 2.80
C ILE A 79 1.96 2.74 3.77
N SER A 80 2.38 4.00 3.61
CA SER A 80 3.30 4.64 4.56
C SER A 80 2.67 4.79 5.94
N PHE A 81 1.38 5.16 6.01
CA PHE A 81 0.63 5.24 7.26
C PHE A 81 0.47 3.85 7.93
N ALA A 82 0.21 2.80 7.14
CA ALA A 82 0.16 1.43 7.64
C ALA A 82 1.50 1.01 8.27
N VAL A 83 2.63 1.26 7.61
CA VAL A 83 3.97 0.93 8.16
C VAL A 83 4.24 1.63 9.48
N VAL A 84 3.83 2.89 9.64
CA VAL A 84 3.98 3.61 10.92
C VAL A 84 3.15 2.96 12.02
N LEU A 85 1.91 2.60 11.73
CA LEU A 85 1.03 1.92 12.69
C LEU A 85 1.54 0.53 13.06
N GLU A 86 2.08 -0.23 12.09
CA GLU A 86 2.74 -1.50 12.34
C GLU A 86 3.94 -1.33 13.27
N GLY A 87 4.77 -0.30 13.06
CA GLY A 87 5.89 0.04 13.95
C GLY A 87 5.43 0.36 15.37
N MET A 88 4.36 1.14 15.51
CA MET A 88 3.75 1.43 16.82
C MET A 88 3.21 0.16 17.50
N THR A 89 2.58 -0.72 16.72
CA THR A 89 2.02 -1.99 17.20
C THR A 89 3.11 -2.95 17.64
N PHE A 90 4.23 -3.01 16.92
CA PHE A 90 5.40 -3.79 17.30
C PHE A 90 5.98 -3.32 18.64
N VAL A 91 6.15 -2.00 18.83
CA VAL A 91 6.61 -1.44 20.11
C VAL A 91 5.61 -1.73 21.23
N ALA A 92 4.31 -1.56 20.97
CA ALA A 92 3.26 -1.87 21.95
C ALA A 92 3.30 -3.36 22.35
N PHE A 93 3.51 -4.27 21.39
CA PHE A 93 3.64 -5.70 21.66
C PHE A 93 4.85 -6.00 22.56
N VAL A 94 6.01 -5.39 22.30
CA VAL A 94 7.20 -5.53 23.16
C VAL A 94 6.93 -5.02 24.59
N VAL A 95 6.28 -3.87 24.74
CA VAL A 95 5.93 -3.30 26.05
C VAL A 95 4.95 -4.19 26.81
N ILE A 96 3.97 -4.79 26.12
CA ILE A 96 3.02 -5.73 26.73
C ILE A 96 3.73 -6.98 27.24
N LEU A 97 4.67 -7.52 26.46
CA LEU A 97 5.44 -8.70 26.86
C LEU A 97 6.39 -8.41 28.03
N ALA A 98 7.10 -7.29 28.00
CA ALA A 98 8.02 -6.88 29.05
C ALA A 98 7.33 -6.30 30.30
N GLY A 99 6.09 -5.85 30.16
CA GLY A 99 5.31 -5.23 31.23
C GLY A 99 4.76 -6.21 32.26
N GLY A 100 4.35 -5.66 33.40
CA GLY A 100 3.66 -6.42 34.46
C GLY A 100 2.22 -6.79 34.09
N LYS A 101 1.55 -7.53 35.00
CA LYS A 101 0.18 -8.06 34.82
C LYS A 101 -0.83 -7.00 34.32
N GLN A 102 -0.78 -5.78 34.86
CA GLN A 102 -1.68 -4.69 34.45
C GLN A 102 -1.58 -4.31 32.97
N MET A 103 -0.34 -4.27 32.42
CA MET A 103 -0.11 -3.93 31.02
C MET A 103 -0.57 -5.06 30.08
N ARG A 104 -0.50 -6.32 30.53
CA ARG A 104 -1.01 -7.46 29.77
C ARG A 104 -2.53 -7.45 29.71
N GLU A 105 -3.21 -7.32 30.85
CA GLU A 105 -4.68 -7.36 30.92
C GLU A 105 -5.37 -6.24 30.10
N THR A 106 -4.78 -5.05 30.07
CA THR A 106 -5.33 -3.91 29.32
C THR A 106 -4.77 -3.81 27.90
N GLY A 107 -3.48 -4.11 27.71
CA GLY A 107 -2.77 -3.92 26.46
C GLY A 107 -3.29 -4.76 25.30
N TRP A 108 -3.76 -5.98 25.56
CA TRP A 108 -4.33 -6.84 24.50
C TRP A 108 -5.55 -6.22 23.80
N LYS A 109 -6.36 -5.43 24.51
CA LYS A 109 -7.51 -4.72 23.92
C LYS A 109 -7.06 -3.59 23.00
N MET A 110 -6.05 -2.81 23.40
CA MET A 110 -5.47 -1.79 22.53
C MET A 110 -4.80 -2.42 21.31
N LEU A 111 -4.05 -3.51 21.49
CA LEU A 111 -3.38 -4.19 20.38
C LEU A 111 -4.39 -4.67 19.33
N THR A 112 -5.52 -5.22 19.76
CA THR A 112 -6.58 -5.67 18.86
C THR A 112 -7.14 -4.52 18.01
N VAL A 113 -7.35 -3.34 18.61
CA VAL A 113 -7.83 -2.15 17.87
C VAL A 113 -6.82 -1.68 16.84
N PHE A 114 -5.53 -1.62 17.21
CA PHE A 114 -4.47 -1.24 16.29
C PHE A 114 -4.33 -2.21 15.11
N LEU A 115 -4.39 -3.53 15.36
CA LEU A 115 -4.33 -4.57 14.32
C LEU A 115 -5.50 -4.47 13.34
N VAL A 116 -6.72 -4.19 13.82
CA VAL A 116 -7.88 -3.98 12.94
C VAL A 116 -7.69 -2.73 12.08
N LEU A 117 -7.22 -1.63 12.66
CA LEU A 117 -7.00 -0.38 11.94
C LEU A 117 -5.92 -0.53 10.86
N ILE A 118 -4.81 -1.21 11.14
CA ILE A 118 -3.77 -1.54 10.16
C ILE A 118 -4.37 -2.33 9.00
N GLY A 119 -5.14 -3.39 9.31
CA GLY A 119 -5.75 -4.24 8.29
C GLY A 119 -6.67 -3.46 7.34
N LEU A 120 -7.44 -2.50 7.85
CA LEU A 120 -8.29 -1.64 7.02
C LEU A 120 -7.48 -0.71 6.10
N VAL A 121 -6.44 -0.07 6.64
CA VAL A 121 -5.59 0.84 5.86
C VAL A 121 -4.82 0.06 4.78
N GLN A 122 -4.27 -1.09 5.13
CA GLN A 122 -3.51 -1.95 4.23
C GLN A 122 -4.41 -2.56 3.15
N ALA A 123 -5.62 -3.02 3.49
CA ALA A 123 -6.62 -3.46 2.52
C ALA A 123 -7.02 -2.33 1.55
N GLY A 124 -7.17 -1.10 2.06
CA GLY A 124 -7.44 0.08 1.23
C GLY A 124 -6.31 0.37 0.25
N GLY A 125 -5.05 0.34 0.70
CA GLY A 125 -3.88 0.54 -0.15
C GLY A 125 -3.72 -0.54 -1.21
N MET A 126 -3.80 -1.82 -0.80
CA MET A 126 -3.65 -2.97 -1.70
C MET A 126 -4.80 -3.09 -2.71
N GLY A 127 -6.03 -2.77 -2.28
CA GLY A 127 -7.22 -2.75 -3.13
C GLY A 127 -7.20 -1.60 -4.14
N LEU A 128 -6.65 -0.45 -3.78
CA LEU A 128 -6.50 0.68 -4.72
C LEU A 128 -5.45 0.36 -5.81
N VAL A 129 -4.37 -0.34 -5.47
CA VAL A 129 -3.38 -0.83 -6.46
C VAL A 129 -4.02 -1.81 -7.44
N SER A 130 -4.79 -2.79 -6.94
CA SER A 130 -5.48 -3.74 -7.84
C SER A 130 -6.52 -3.04 -8.70
N TYR A 131 -7.25 -2.05 -8.15
CA TYR A 131 -8.19 -1.26 -8.92
C TYR A 131 -7.49 -0.50 -10.06
N LEU A 132 -6.34 0.13 -9.81
CA LEU A 132 -5.57 0.80 -10.85
C LEU A 132 -5.07 -0.19 -11.92
N PHE A 133 -4.62 -1.36 -11.49
CA PHE A 133 -4.13 -2.40 -12.40
C PHE A 133 -5.21 -2.84 -13.40
N ASP A 134 -6.45 -2.99 -12.96
CA ASP A 134 -7.55 -3.47 -13.81
C ASP A 134 -8.23 -2.37 -14.64
N ASN A 135 -8.17 -1.10 -14.21
CA ASN A 135 -8.95 -0.01 -14.81
C ASN A 135 -8.13 1.01 -15.61
N ASP A 136 -6.79 1.02 -15.48
CA ASP A 136 -5.94 1.97 -16.21
C ASP A 136 -5.31 1.31 -17.44
N ASP A 137 -5.50 1.93 -18.61
CA ASP A 137 -5.04 1.43 -19.92
C ASP A 137 -3.51 1.27 -20.03
N ARG A 138 -2.73 1.85 -19.10
CA ARG A 138 -1.26 1.68 -19.03
C ARG A 138 -0.86 0.22 -18.79
N PHE A 139 -1.69 -0.54 -18.09
CA PHE A 139 -1.46 -1.95 -17.81
C PHE A 139 -2.02 -2.80 -18.95
N TYR A 140 -1.33 -2.78 -20.09
CA TYR A 140 -1.72 -3.55 -21.27
C TYR A 140 -1.68 -5.08 -21.01
N PRO A 141 -2.35 -5.90 -21.83
CA PRO A 141 -2.34 -7.36 -21.67
C PRO A 141 -0.91 -7.93 -21.69
N GLY A 142 -0.44 -8.43 -20.55
CA GLY A 142 0.95 -8.90 -20.36
C GLY A 142 1.57 -8.47 -19.04
N TRP A 143 1.06 -7.41 -18.42
CA TRP A 143 1.43 -7.01 -17.08
C TRP A 143 0.93 -8.01 -16.03
N LYS A 144 1.69 -8.17 -14.96
CA LYS A 144 1.31 -8.95 -13.77
C LYS A 144 1.61 -8.14 -12.53
N LEU A 145 0.79 -8.35 -11.50
CA LEU A 145 1.03 -7.78 -10.19
C LEU A 145 2.28 -8.43 -9.57
N ASP A 146 3.09 -7.61 -8.91
CA ASP A 146 4.37 -8.04 -8.36
C ASP A 146 4.18 -8.99 -7.16
N ASP A 147 5.14 -9.90 -6.95
CA ASP A 147 5.11 -10.86 -5.84
C ASP A 147 5.01 -10.14 -4.48
N SER A 148 5.56 -8.93 -4.35
CA SER A 148 5.46 -8.11 -3.14
C SER A 148 4.02 -7.76 -2.75
N TRP A 149 3.12 -7.53 -3.73
CA TRP A 149 1.70 -7.30 -3.45
C TRP A 149 1.02 -8.56 -2.89
N ILE A 150 1.37 -9.73 -3.44
CA ILE A 150 0.83 -11.02 -2.99
C ILE A 150 1.30 -11.29 -1.55
N LEU A 151 2.60 -11.15 -1.30
CA LEU A 151 3.19 -11.37 0.03
C LEU A 151 2.61 -10.40 1.07
N CYS A 152 2.40 -9.14 0.70
CA CYS A 152 1.78 -8.16 1.57
C CYS A 152 0.32 -8.53 1.91
N THR A 153 -0.46 -8.97 0.93
CA THR A 153 -1.85 -9.40 1.12
C THR A 153 -1.95 -10.66 1.97
N VAL A 154 -1.07 -11.64 1.76
CA VAL A 154 -1.01 -12.85 2.60
C VAL A 154 -0.66 -12.49 4.04
N SER A 155 0.32 -11.61 4.25
CA SER A 155 0.70 -11.12 5.57
C SER A 155 -0.47 -10.41 6.27
N MET A 156 -1.19 -9.55 5.56
CA MET A 156 -2.39 -8.88 6.06
C MET A 156 -3.45 -9.88 6.53
N CYS A 157 -3.72 -10.93 5.76
CA CYS A 157 -4.67 -11.98 6.15
C CYS A 157 -4.24 -12.71 7.43
N LEU A 158 -2.96 -13.07 7.55
CA LEU A 158 -2.43 -13.71 8.74
C LEU A 158 -2.55 -12.80 9.97
N MET A 159 -2.28 -11.50 9.80
CA MET A 159 -2.44 -10.51 10.86
C MET A 159 -3.90 -10.40 11.32
N VAL A 160 -4.87 -10.34 10.40
CA VAL A 160 -6.31 -10.27 10.75
C VAL A 160 -6.75 -11.54 11.48
N VAL A 161 -6.32 -12.72 11.02
CA VAL A 161 -6.61 -13.99 11.70
C VAL A 161 -6.03 -13.99 13.11
N ASN A 162 -4.80 -13.50 13.29
CA ASN A 162 -4.16 -13.38 14.60
C ASN A 162 -4.95 -12.43 15.52
N ALA A 163 -5.38 -11.28 15.00
CA ALA A 163 -6.18 -10.32 15.75
C ALA A 163 -7.53 -10.91 16.21
N VAL A 164 -8.21 -11.67 15.35
CA VAL A 164 -9.45 -12.38 15.71
C VAL A 164 -9.19 -13.44 16.76
N ALA A 165 -8.14 -14.25 16.60
CA ALA A 165 -7.76 -15.26 17.59
C ALA A 165 -7.53 -14.62 18.96
N MET A 166 -6.74 -13.54 19.03
CA MET A 166 -6.50 -12.82 20.27
C MET A 166 -7.79 -12.25 20.89
N TYR A 167 -8.67 -11.67 20.08
CA TYR A 167 -9.96 -11.16 20.54
C TYR A 167 -10.83 -12.26 21.14
N THR A 168 -10.88 -13.43 20.50
CA THR A 168 -11.65 -14.59 20.98
C THR A 168 -11.06 -15.14 22.28
N ILE A 169 -9.74 -15.29 22.36
CA ILE A 169 -9.03 -15.75 23.55
C ILE A 169 -9.32 -14.82 24.74
N ALA A 170 -9.32 -13.51 24.52
CA ALA A 170 -9.63 -12.52 25.56
C ALA A 170 -11.09 -12.59 26.09
N ARG A 171 -12.00 -13.26 25.39
CA ARG A 171 -13.40 -13.45 25.81
C ARG A 171 -13.68 -14.83 26.38
N VAL A 172 -12.94 -15.84 25.92
CA VAL A 172 -13.12 -17.24 26.33
C VAL A 172 -12.33 -17.55 27.59
N LEU A 173 -11.12 -17.00 27.75
CA LEU A 173 -10.31 -17.27 28.92
C LEU A 173 -10.85 -16.50 30.14
N PRO A 174 -11.07 -17.18 31.28
CA PRO A 174 -11.36 -16.49 32.54
C PRO A 174 -10.19 -15.58 32.90
N ASN A 175 -10.49 -14.41 33.46
CA ASN A 175 -9.47 -13.49 33.94
C ASN A 175 -8.58 -14.23 34.95
N GLU A 176 -7.27 -14.31 34.71
CA GLU A 176 -6.36 -14.92 35.66
C GLU A 176 -6.53 -14.20 36.99
N GLY A 177 -7.08 -14.90 37.99
CA GLY A 177 -7.32 -14.37 39.33
C GLY A 177 -6.10 -13.61 39.83
N GLY A 178 -6.33 -12.44 40.42
CA GLY A 178 -5.27 -11.61 40.97
C GLY A 178 -4.34 -12.44 41.86
N TYR A 179 -3.04 -12.22 41.77
CA TYR A 179 -2.08 -12.80 42.71
C TYR A 179 -2.60 -12.56 44.12
N GLU A 180 -3.14 -13.59 44.77
CA GLU A 180 -3.48 -13.51 46.18
C GLU A 180 -2.15 -13.40 46.91
N LEU A 181 -1.98 -12.31 47.65
CA LEU A 181 -0.85 -12.16 48.56
C LEU A 181 -0.96 -13.32 49.55
N ILE A 182 0.04 -14.21 49.55
CA ILE A 182 0.17 -15.23 50.60
C ILE A 182 0.23 -14.45 51.91
N ALA A 183 -0.71 -14.71 52.82
CA ALA A 183 -0.68 -14.10 54.14
C ALA A 183 0.62 -14.56 54.83
N ASP A 184 1.48 -13.62 55.20
CA ASP A 184 2.61 -13.92 56.08
C ASP A 184 2.02 -14.47 57.38
N HIS A 185 2.40 -15.70 57.72
CA HIS A 185 2.02 -16.31 58.99
C HIS A 185 3.00 -15.80 60.05
N ASP A 186 2.50 -14.98 60.98
CA ASP A 186 3.23 -14.59 62.20
C ASP A 186 3.69 -15.81 63.01
#